data_AF-A0A2T4WJ13-F1
#
_entry.id   AF-A0A2T4WJ13-F1
#
_cell.length_a   1.000
_cell.length_b   1.000
_cell.length_c   1.000
_cell.angle_alpha   90.00
_cell.angle_beta   90.00
_cell.angle_gamma   90.00
#
_symmetry.space_group_name_H-M   'P 1'
#
loop_
_entity.id
_entity.type
_entity.pdbx_description
1 polymer ?
#
loop_
_entity_poly.entity_id
_entity_poly.type
_entity_poly.pdbx_seq_one_letter_code
_entity_poly.pdbx_strand_id
1 'polypeptide(L)'
;MRILSQILLLSILSFSLSAQKDKKEEGVLTRILFVFDGSQSMYARWESGQKIDVAQKLMTNMLDSLAQLNNDHFQLALRVYGHQKPVPPQDCNDTRLEVPFAKNNIGRIKRTLKEIRPKGTTPIARSLERAAYDFGECENCRNIIILITDGVEACDEDPCAASRLLQERGIALKPFVIGIGLDDNFKQTFECVGTFYDAADEATFEKVLGIVISQALDNTTAQVNLLDGNGFPTETDVAISFYNMVSKKVDRQLIHTLNPKGLPDTIYLDPLVNYRMVVHSIPEREKDNISISAGAHNIIGLELPRGSLRLVNPQRVNNDELAALIYVPDENRPIHLQQFNSSQQYLEGKYDLEIL
;
A
#
# COMPACT_ATOMS: atom_id res chain seq x y z
N MET A 1 61.53 58.98 -4.79
CA MET A 1 61.26 57.55 -4.98
C MET A 1 60.52 57.03 -3.75
N ARG A 2 59.19 56.86 -3.83
CA ARG A 2 58.34 56.03 -2.94
C ARG A 2 56.90 56.13 -3.46
N ILE A 3 56.48 55.08 -4.16
CA ILE A 3 55.14 54.90 -4.71
C ILE A 3 54.32 54.17 -3.64
N LEU A 4 53.21 54.77 -3.21
CA LEU A 4 52.19 54.11 -2.39
C LEU A 4 51.36 53.19 -3.32
N SER A 5 51.40 51.89 -3.06
CA SER A 5 50.50 50.91 -3.69
C SER A 5 49.40 50.54 -2.69
N GLN A 6 48.17 50.98 -2.95
CA GLN A 6 46.97 50.52 -2.23
C GLN A 6 46.51 49.20 -2.85
N ILE A 7 46.59 48.13 -2.06
CA ILE A 7 46.03 46.82 -2.41
C ILE A 7 44.55 46.83 -2.04
N LEU A 8 43.69 46.87 -3.06
CA LEU A 8 42.25 46.70 -2.96
C LEU A 8 41.95 45.19 -2.82
N LEU A 9 41.58 44.77 -1.61
CA LEU A 9 41.21 43.39 -1.30
C LEU A 9 39.78 43.13 -1.81
N LEU A 10 39.66 42.44 -2.96
CA LEU A 10 38.39 42.03 -3.54
C LEU A 10 37.82 40.83 -2.73
N SER A 11 36.81 41.08 -1.89
CA SER A 11 36.10 40.02 -1.15
C SER A 11 35.18 39.25 -2.10
N ILE A 12 35.62 38.08 -2.54
CA ILE A 12 34.80 37.11 -3.27
C ILE A 12 33.77 36.54 -2.27
N LEU A 13 32.53 37.02 -2.32
CA LEU A 13 31.41 36.34 -1.65
C LEU A 13 31.18 35.01 -2.35
N SER A 14 31.68 33.94 -1.75
CA SER A 14 31.32 32.57 -2.11
C SER A 14 29.87 32.33 -1.71
N PHE A 15 28.93 32.60 -2.61
CA PHE A 15 27.59 32.03 -2.51
C PHE A 15 27.71 30.52 -2.64
N SER A 16 27.66 29.83 -1.50
CA SER A 16 27.50 28.37 -1.47
C SER A 16 26.15 28.06 -2.10
N LEU A 17 26.15 27.65 -3.38
CA LEU A 17 25.03 26.90 -3.94
C LEU A 17 24.84 25.67 -3.05
N SER A 18 23.80 25.71 -2.21
CA SER A 18 23.29 24.51 -1.59
C SER A 18 22.61 23.72 -2.70
N ALA A 19 23.34 22.79 -3.31
CA ALA A 19 22.75 21.74 -4.11
C ALA A 19 21.69 21.05 -3.25
N GLN A 20 20.43 21.08 -3.67
CA GLN A 20 19.39 20.26 -3.07
C GLN A 20 19.86 18.81 -3.17
N LYS A 21 20.22 18.25 -2.03
CA LYS A 21 20.51 16.82 -1.90
C LYS A 21 19.17 16.13 -2.14
N ASP A 22 19.02 15.47 -3.29
CA ASP A 22 17.91 14.55 -3.50
C ASP A 22 17.84 13.64 -2.28
N LYS A 23 16.74 13.75 -1.51
CA LYS A 23 16.42 12.79 -0.46
C LYS A 23 16.26 11.46 -1.20
N LYS A 24 17.30 10.62 -1.15
CA LYS A 24 17.15 9.19 -1.44
C LYS A 24 16.02 8.71 -0.52
N GLU A 25 14.86 8.38 -1.09
CA GLU A 25 13.77 7.71 -0.36
C GLU A 25 14.39 6.53 0.40
N GLU A 26 14.44 6.62 1.73
CA GLU A 26 14.89 5.51 2.56
C GLU A 26 13.92 4.34 2.33
N GLY A 27 14.47 3.16 1.99
CA GLY A 27 13.65 1.99 1.68
C GLY A 27 12.68 1.66 2.81
N VAL A 28 11.42 1.45 2.46
CA VAL A 28 10.32 1.13 3.39
C VAL A 28 10.68 -0.11 4.21
N LEU A 29 10.59 -0.03 5.54
CA LEU A 29 10.82 -1.19 6.40
C LEU A 29 9.59 -2.11 6.38
N THR A 30 9.73 -3.33 5.89
CA THR A 30 8.62 -4.30 5.86
C THR A 30 8.57 -5.09 7.16
N ARG A 31 7.46 -5.02 7.89
CA ARG A 31 7.24 -5.73 9.15
C ARG A 31 6.18 -6.80 8.95
N ILE A 32 6.55 -8.05 9.17
CA ILE A 32 5.66 -9.21 8.97
C ILE A 32 5.40 -9.88 10.31
N LEU A 33 4.14 -9.90 10.74
CA LEU A 33 3.67 -10.65 11.90
C LEU A 33 2.99 -11.93 11.43
N PHE A 34 3.56 -13.07 11.82
CA PHE A 34 2.86 -14.34 11.67
C PHE A 34 1.90 -14.51 12.84
N VAL A 35 0.63 -14.75 12.54
CA VAL A 35 -0.39 -15.15 13.51
C VAL A 35 -0.70 -16.61 13.24
N PHE A 36 -0.24 -17.49 14.13
CA PHE A 36 -0.21 -18.93 13.93
C PHE A 36 -1.23 -19.64 14.83
N ASP A 37 -2.03 -20.52 14.22
CA ASP A 37 -3.02 -21.34 14.89
C ASP A 37 -2.37 -22.52 15.63
N GLY A 38 -2.49 -22.49 16.95
CA GLY A 38 -2.12 -23.59 17.86
C GLY A 38 -3.33 -24.16 18.59
N SER A 39 -4.55 -23.98 18.07
CA SER A 39 -5.79 -24.50 18.66
C SER A 39 -5.95 -26.01 18.43
N GLN A 40 -6.85 -26.65 19.17
CA GLN A 40 -7.03 -28.11 19.14
C GLN A 40 -7.39 -28.67 17.75
N SER A 41 -8.05 -27.90 16.88
CA SER A 41 -8.41 -28.32 15.51
C SER A 41 -7.18 -28.70 14.68
N MET A 42 -6.03 -28.07 14.95
CA MET A 42 -4.76 -28.34 14.27
C MET A 42 -4.18 -29.74 14.52
N TYR A 43 -4.76 -30.53 15.43
CA TYR A 43 -4.46 -31.97 15.56
C TYR A 43 -5.09 -32.83 14.46
N ALA A 44 -6.05 -32.31 13.71
CA ALA A 44 -6.65 -33.01 12.58
C ALA A 44 -5.58 -33.39 11.55
N ARG A 45 -5.83 -34.48 10.81
CA ARG A 45 -4.93 -34.90 9.73
C ARG A 45 -5.23 -34.13 8.46
N TRP A 46 -4.18 -33.76 7.75
CA TRP A 46 -4.25 -33.18 6.42
C TRP A 46 -3.03 -33.64 5.62
N GLU A 47 -3.28 -34.17 4.43
CA GLU A 47 -2.29 -34.78 3.55
C GLU A 47 -1.30 -35.72 4.26
N SER A 48 -0.05 -35.29 4.41
CA SER A 48 1.07 -36.12 4.88
C SER A 48 1.11 -36.31 6.40
N GLY A 49 0.38 -35.51 7.18
CA GLY A 49 0.54 -35.48 8.63
C GLY A 49 -0.60 -34.82 9.39
N GLN A 50 -0.33 -34.39 10.62
CA GLN A 50 -1.22 -33.48 11.35
C GLN A 50 -1.10 -32.08 10.75
N LYS A 51 -2.19 -31.30 10.70
CA LYS A 51 -2.19 -29.93 10.19
C LYS A 51 -1.11 -29.08 10.86
N ILE A 52 -0.90 -29.24 12.17
CA ILE A 52 0.17 -28.58 12.91
C ILE A 52 1.57 -28.90 12.37
N ASP A 53 1.87 -30.17 12.10
CA ASP A 53 3.19 -30.61 11.64
C ASP A 53 3.48 -30.04 10.25
N VAL A 54 2.46 -30.07 9.39
CA VAL A 54 2.52 -29.53 8.04
C VAL A 54 2.70 -28.01 8.09
N ALA A 55 1.90 -27.29 8.88
CA ALA A 55 2.01 -25.85 9.05
C ALA A 55 3.40 -25.44 9.58
N GLN A 56 3.92 -26.15 10.59
CA GLN A 56 5.26 -25.89 11.15
C GLN A 56 6.38 -26.14 10.11
N LYS A 57 6.27 -27.20 9.31
CA LYS A 57 7.20 -27.52 8.22
C LYS A 57 7.19 -26.42 7.15
N LEU A 58 6.01 -26.05 6.64
CA LEU A 58 5.86 -25.04 5.59
C LEU A 58 6.35 -23.68 6.05
N MET A 59 5.99 -23.26 7.27
CA MET A 59 6.51 -22.05 7.90
C MET A 59 8.03 -22.10 8.06
N THR A 60 8.60 -23.26 8.41
CA THR A 60 10.05 -23.43 8.54
C THR A 60 10.76 -23.26 7.21
N ASN A 61 10.28 -23.91 6.14
CA ASN A 61 10.84 -23.79 4.79
C ASN A 61 10.80 -22.34 4.31
N MET A 62 9.67 -21.67 4.52
CA MET A 62 9.46 -20.28 4.15
C MET A 62 10.41 -19.34 4.89
N LEU A 63 10.61 -19.54 6.18
CA LEU A 63 11.59 -18.80 6.97
C LEU A 63 13.04 -19.05 6.46
N ASP A 64 13.34 -20.23 5.94
CA ASP A 64 14.63 -20.52 5.32
C ASP A 64 14.80 -19.81 3.96
N SER A 65 13.74 -19.72 3.15
CA SER A 65 13.76 -18.90 1.93
C SER A 65 13.97 -17.42 2.24
N LEU A 66 13.29 -16.90 3.27
CA LEU A 66 13.49 -15.53 3.75
C LEU A 66 14.91 -15.26 4.24
N ALA A 67 15.57 -16.25 4.85
CA ALA A 67 16.95 -16.12 5.30
C ALA A 67 17.96 -15.97 4.15
N GLN A 68 17.60 -16.43 2.94
CA GLN A 68 18.44 -16.29 1.74
C GLN A 68 18.32 -14.90 1.11
N LEU A 69 17.23 -14.18 1.39
CA LEU A 69 17.07 -12.79 0.98
C LEU A 69 18.02 -11.95 1.82
N ASN A 70 19.17 -11.56 1.24
CA ASN A 70 20.16 -10.66 1.86
C ASN A 70 19.59 -9.23 1.93
N ASN A 71 18.53 -9.04 2.72
CA ASN A 71 17.80 -7.79 2.81
C ASN A 71 17.59 -7.39 4.27
N ASP A 72 18.22 -6.29 4.69
CA ASP A 72 18.11 -5.73 6.05
C ASP A 72 16.83 -4.91 6.27
N HIS A 73 15.96 -4.81 5.25
CA HIS A 73 14.75 -3.99 5.25
C HIS A 73 13.48 -4.75 5.65
N PHE A 74 13.59 -5.83 6.43
CA PHE A 74 12.42 -6.44 7.07
C PHE A 74 12.61 -6.88 8.52
N GLN A 75 11.50 -6.93 9.26
CA GLN A 75 11.41 -7.46 10.63
C GLN A 75 10.30 -8.51 10.70
N LEU A 76 10.55 -9.56 11.47
CA LEU A 76 9.60 -10.67 11.65
C LEU A 76 9.17 -10.77 13.12
N ALA A 77 7.92 -11.17 13.35
CA ALA A 77 7.38 -11.50 14.66
C ALA A 77 6.45 -12.72 14.57
N LEU A 78 6.19 -13.37 15.71
CA LEU A 78 5.29 -14.51 15.82
C LEU A 78 4.34 -14.32 17.00
N ARG A 79 3.05 -14.28 16.70
CA ARG A 79 1.94 -14.42 17.64
C ARG A 79 1.31 -15.79 17.43
N VAL A 80 0.95 -16.46 18.52
CA VAL A 80 0.31 -17.77 18.50
C VAL A 80 -0.95 -17.70 19.35
N TYR A 81 -2.01 -18.38 18.92
CA TYR A 81 -3.24 -18.50 19.70
C TYR A 81 -3.64 -19.96 19.89
N GLY A 82 -4.43 -20.21 20.94
CA GLY A 82 -4.94 -21.54 21.27
C GLY A 82 -3.89 -22.53 21.79
N HIS A 83 -2.63 -22.13 21.97
CA HIS A 83 -1.55 -23.04 22.39
C HIS A 83 -1.31 -23.05 23.91
N GLN A 84 -1.88 -22.10 24.66
CA GLN A 84 -1.54 -21.92 26.07
C GLN A 84 -2.35 -22.83 26.99
N LYS A 85 -3.66 -23.00 26.74
CA LYS A 85 -4.56 -23.75 27.62
C LYS A 85 -5.32 -24.85 26.87
N PRO A 86 -5.58 -26.00 27.51
CA PRO A 86 -6.44 -27.02 26.92
C PRO A 86 -7.90 -26.57 26.95
N VAL A 87 -8.68 -26.99 25.96
CA VAL A 87 -10.15 -26.89 25.96
C VAL A 87 -10.75 -28.28 26.23
N PRO A 88 -11.81 -28.43 27.06
CA PRO A 88 -12.52 -27.40 27.86
C PRO A 88 -11.83 -27.00 29.19
N PRO A 89 -12.12 -25.78 29.73
CA PRO A 89 -13.08 -24.78 29.25
C PRO A 89 -12.53 -23.91 28.11
N GLN A 90 -13.43 -23.21 27.41
CA GLN A 90 -13.10 -22.29 26.33
C GLN A 90 -12.36 -21.05 26.87
N ASP A 91 -11.21 -20.68 26.28
CA ASP A 91 -10.49 -19.46 26.62
C ASP A 91 -10.26 -18.58 25.39
N CYS A 92 -11.12 -17.57 25.23
CA CYS A 92 -11.06 -16.61 24.13
C CYS A 92 -9.93 -15.57 24.27
N ASN A 93 -9.20 -15.59 25.38
CA ASN A 93 -8.04 -14.74 25.58
C ASN A 93 -6.72 -15.46 25.28
N ASP A 94 -6.74 -16.74 24.87
CA ASP A 94 -5.56 -17.54 24.54
C ASP A 94 -4.89 -17.07 23.24
N THR A 95 -4.11 -15.98 23.34
CA THR A 95 -3.29 -15.45 22.25
C THR A 95 -2.14 -14.63 22.79
N ARG A 96 -0.92 -14.93 22.33
CA ARG A 96 0.31 -14.35 22.87
C ARG A 96 1.34 -14.06 21.78
N LEU A 97 1.99 -12.90 21.88
CA LEU A 97 3.18 -12.57 21.11
C LEU A 97 4.36 -13.36 21.69
N GLU A 98 4.69 -14.49 21.06
CA GLU A 98 5.77 -15.38 21.50
C GLU A 98 7.14 -14.85 21.06
N VAL A 99 7.21 -14.27 19.87
CA VAL A 99 8.42 -13.62 19.36
C VAL A 99 8.10 -12.19 18.93
N PRO A 100 8.55 -11.17 19.68
CA PRO A 100 8.34 -9.77 19.31
C PRO A 100 9.21 -9.38 18.12
N PHE A 101 8.83 -8.31 17.41
CA PHE A 101 9.58 -7.80 16.26
C PHE A 101 11.05 -7.54 16.56
N ALA A 102 11.92 -8.10 15.74
CA ALA A 102 13.34 -7.80 15.70
C ALA A 102 13.92 -8.18 14.34
N LYS A 103 15.09 -7.63 14.03
CA LYS A 103 15.92 -8.09 12.92
C LYS A 103 16.43 -9.51 13.22
N ASN A 104 16.66 -10.30 12.18
CA ASN A 104 17.20 -11.66 12.29
C ASN A 104 16.42 -12.59 13.25
N ASN A 105 15.09 -12.47 13.28
CA ASN A 105 14.24 -13.25 14.18
C ASN A 105 13.95 -14.68 13.69
N ILE A 106 14.35 -15.03 12.46
CA ILE A 106 14.08 -16.30 11.81
C ILE A 106 14.41 -17.50 12.72
N GLY A 107 15.60 -17.53 13.31
CA GLY A 107 16.02 -18.62 14.19
C GLY A 107 15.19 -18.73 15.48
N ARG A 108 14.74 -17.60 16.05
CA ARG A 108 13.88 -17.57 17.25
C ARG A 108 12.48 -18.08 16.93
N ILE A 109 11.92 -17.64 15.81
CA ILE A 109 10.60 -18.08 15.32
C ILE A 109 10.62 -19.59 15.06
N LYS A 110 11.63 -20.11 14.35
CA LYS A 110 11.76 -21.55 14.09
C LYS A 110 11.83 -22.40 15.36
N ARG A 111 12.54 -21.96 16.39
CA ARG A 111 12.58 -22.67 17.68
C ARG A 111 11.22 -22.67 18.37
N THR A 112 10.59 -21.51 18.44
CA THR A 112 9.27 -21.34 19.06
C THR A 112 8.22 -22.21 18.35
N LEU A 113 8.19 -22.20 17.01
CA LEU A 113 7.25 -23.00 16.22
C LEU A 113 7.33 -24.50 16.58
N LYS A 114 8.55 -25.05 16.72
CA LYS A 114 8.76 -26.47 17.07
C LYS A 114 8.23 -26.86 18.45
N GLU A 115 8.09 -25.89 19.36
CA GLU A 115 7.61 -26.11 20.73
C GLU A 115 6.08 -26.00 20.83
N ILE A 116 5.42 -25.41 19.84
CA ILE A 116 3.96 -25.25 19.82
C ILE A 116 3.30 -26.62 19.74
N ARG A 117 2.31 -26.82 20.61
CA ARG A 117 1.44 -28.00 20.61
C ARG A 117 -0.02 -27.52 20.55
N PRO A 118 -0.85 -28.11 19.68
CA PRO A 118 -2.27 -27.79 19.61
C PRO A 118 -2.96 -28.08 20.96
N LYS A 119 -3.77 -27.16 21.52
CA LYS A 119 -4.42 -27.43 22.82
C LYS A 119 -5.83 -26.86 22.99
N GLY A 120 -6.00 -25.60 22.64
CA GLY A 120 -7.07 -24.74 23.13
C GLY A 120 -8.05 -24.30 22.07
N THR A 121 -8.70 -23.19 22.34
CA THR A 121 -9.72 -22.56 21.49
C THR A 121 -9.11 -21.75 20.34
N THR A 122 -9.92 -21.40 19.34
CA THR A 122 -9.57 -20.63 18.14
C THR A 122 -10.08 -19.18 18.22
N PRO A 123 -9.42 -18.25 18.95
CA PRO A 123 -9.81 -16.84 19.06
C PRO A 123 -9.16 -15.97 17.96
N ILE A 124 -9.66 -16.02 16.73
CA ILE A 124 -9.04 -15.34 15.56
C ILE A 124 -9.20 -13.83 15.68
N ALA A 125 -10.42 -13.32 15.87
CA ALA A 125 -10.73 -11.91 15.98
C ALA A 125 -9.92 -11.24 17.10
N ARG A 126 -9.93 -11.80 18.31
CA ARG A 126 -9.11 -11.32 19.44
C ARG A 126 -7.61 -11.32 19.14
N SER A 127 -7.14 -12.32 18.40
CA SER A 127 -5.73 -12.40 17.99
C SER A 127 -5.37 -11.32 16.98
N LEU A 128 -6.24 -11.03 16.02
CA LEU A 128 -6.08 -9.96 15.04
C LEU A 128 -6.15 -8.57 15.69
N GLU A 129 -7.07 -8.37 16.65
CA GLU A 129 -7.12 -7.14 17.44
C GLU A 129 -5.81 -6.89 18.17
N ARG A 130 -5.29 -7.89 18.88
CA ARG A 130 -4.02 -7.78 19.62
C ARG A 130 -2.82 -7.65 18.69
N ALA A 131 -2.83 -8.34 17.56
CA ALA A 131 -1.81 -8.23 16.52
C ALA A 131 -1.65 -6.79 16.00
N ALA A 132 -2.74 -6.03 15.92
CA ALA A 132 -2.69 -4.62 15.54
C ALA A 132 -1.78 -3.78 16.45
N TYR A 133 -1.75 -4.09 17.74
CA TYR A 133 -0.95 -3.37 18.74
C TYR A 133 0.51 -3.84 18.80
N ASP A 134 0.83 -5.01 18.24
CA ASP A 134 2.19 -5.57 18.26
C ASP A 134 3.14 -4.80 17.32
N PHE A 135 2.63 -4.14 16.28
CA PHE A 135 3.44 -3.39 15.32
C PHE A 135 4.06 -2.12 15.93
N GLY A 136 3.39 -1.46 16.87
CA GLY A 136 3.81 -0.14 17.34
C GLY A 136 3.86 0.93 16.23
N GLU A 137 4.21 2.16 16.63
CA GLU A 137 4.29 3.29 15.71
C GLU A 137 5.53 3.21 14.82
N CYS A 138 5.35 3.51 13.53
CA CYS A 138 6.43 3.68 12.57
C CYS A 138 5.96 4.55 11.40
N GLU A 139 6.74 5.54 11.01
CA GLU A 139 6.38 6.50 9.95
C GLU A 139 6.58 5.96 8.53
N ASN A 140 7.57 5.08 8.31
CA ASN A 140 7.90 4.52 6.99
C ASN A 140 8.01 2.99 7.04
N CYS A 141 6.99 2.34 7.58
CA CYS A 141 6.90 0.88 7.64
C CYS A 141 5.67 0.35 6.91
N ARG A 142 5.86 -0.78 6.24
CA ARG A 142 4.77 -1.62 5.74
C ARG A 142 4.45 -2.68 6.78
N ASN A 143 3.21 -2.75 7.26
CA ASN A 143 2.80 -3.73 8.26
C ASN A 143 1.93 -4.80 7.62
N ILE A 144 2.32 -6.06 7.78
CA ILE A 144 1.62 -7.19 7.19
C ILE A 144 1.39 -8.25 8.26
N ILE A 145 0.15 -8.71 8.38
CA ILE A 145 -0.22 -9.89 9.15
C ILE A 145 -0.43 -11.04 8.19
N ILE A 146 0.27 -12.14 8.41
CA ILE A 146 0.01 -13.42 7.75
C ILE A 146 -0.65 -14.31 8.79
N LEU A 147 -1.94 -14.58 8.59
CA LEU A 147 -2.71 -15.47 9.45
C LEU A 147 -2.63 -16.89 8.88
N ILE A 148 -2.15 -17.84 9.67
CA ILE A 148 -2.13 -19.27 9.33
C ILE A 148 -3.12 -19.95 10.26
N THR A 149 -4.22 -20.48 9.71
CA THR A 149 -5.31 -21.11 10.47
C THR A 149 -5.90 -22.29 9.72
N ASP A 150 -6.64 -23.15 10.41
CA ASP A 150 -7.37 -24.25 9.78
C ASP A 150 -8.89 -24.19 9.94
N GLY A 151 -9.42 -23.13 10.55
CA GLY A 151 -10.75 -23.17 11.13
C GLY A 151 -11.46 -21.83 11.26
N VAL A 152 -12.73 -21.94 11.67
CA VAL A 152 -13.61 -20.81 12.00
C VAL A 152 -13.30 -20.30 13.40
N GLU A 153 -13.58 -19.02 13.62
CA GLU A 153 -13.69 -18.43 14.95
C GLU A 153 -14.54 -19.30 15.90
N ALA A 154 -14.02 -19.56 17.10
CA ALA A 154 -14.72 -20.33 18.12
C ALA A 154 -15.25 -19.48 19.28
N CYS A 155 -15.02 -18.16 19.26
CA CYS A 155 -15.28 -17.25 20.39
C CYS A 155 -16.37 -16.19 20.15
N ASP A 156 -17.26 -16.42 19.18
CA ASP A 156 -18.41 -15.54 18.86
C ASP A 156 -18.04 -14.08 18.55
N GLU A 157 -16.78 -13.81 18.23
CA GLU A 157 -16.30 -12.52 17.75
C GLU A 157 -16.36 -12.45 16.21
N ASP A 158 -16.29 -11.24 15.65
CA ASP A 158 -16.36 -11.05 14.19
C ASP A 158 -14.95 -10.84 13.59
N PRO A 159 -14.36 -11.86 12.92
CA PRO A 159 -13.06 -11.72 12.27
C PRO A 159 -13.09 -10.74 11.08
N CYS A 160 -14.25 -10.54 10.44
CA CYS A 160 -14.43 -9.54 9.39
C CYS A 160 -14.29 -8.11 9.95
N ALA A 161 -14.86 -7.86 11.13
CA ALA A 161 -14.74 -6.57 11.80
C ALA A 161 -13.29 -6.29 12.22
N ALA A 162 -12.61 -7.29 12.79
CA ALA A 162 -11.20 -7.17 13.13
C ALA A 162 -10.31 -6.90 11.90
N SER A 163 -10.57 -7.58 10.77
CA SER A 163 -9.88 -7.32 9.50
C SER A 163 -10.08 -5.90 9.00
N ARG A 164 -11.32 -5.40 9.00
CA ARG A 164 -11.62 -4.01 8.58
C ARG A 164 -10.84 -2.99 9.40
N LEU A 165 -10.81 -3.16 10.73
CA LEU A 165 -10.04 -2.28 11.62
C LEU A 165 -8.53 -2.31 11.33
N LEU A 166 -7.97 -3.48 11.01
CA LEU A 166 -6.57 -3.61 10.60
C LEU A 166 -6.28 -2.84 9.31
N GLN A 167 -7.15 -2.98 8.31
CA GLN A 167 -6.98 -2.31 7.02
C GLN A 167 -7.13 -0.79 7.13
N GLU A 168 -8.04 -0.28 7.97
CA GLU A 168 -8.16 1.15 8.29
C GLU A 168 -6.89 1.72 8.94
N ARG A 169 -6.16 0.89 9.69
CA ARG A 169 -4.85 1.23 10.28
C ARG A 169 -3.68 1.05 9.29
N GLY A 170 -3.95 0.67 8.04
CA GLY A 170 -2.91 0.44 7.04
C GLY A 170 -2.13 -0.85 7.26
N ILE A 171 -2.70 -1.82 7.99
CA ILE A 171 -2.10 -3.15 8.20
C ILE A 171 -2.74 -4.12 7.20
N ALA A 172 -1.94 -4.69 6.31
CA ALA A 172 -2.41 -5.66 5.34
C ALA A 172 -2.60 -7.02 6.02
N LEU A 173 -3.79 -7.61 5.92
CA LEU A 173 -4.08 -8.96 6.42
C LEU A 173 -4.10 -9.96 5.25
N LYS A 174 -3.33 -11.04 5.37
CA LYS A 174 -3.25 -12.14 4.41
C LYS A 174 -3.60 -13.46 5.09
N PRO A 175 -4.86 -13.91 5.01
CA PRO A 175 -5.27 -15.20 5.56
C PRO A 175 -4.82 -16.37 4.68
N PHE A 176 -4.15 -17.33 5.29
CA PHE A 176 -3.77 -18.63 4.74
C PHE A 176 -4.49 -19.69 5.52
N VAL A 177 -5.36 -20.43 4.83
CA VAL A 177 -6.20 -21.42 5.50
C VAL A 177 -5.86 -22.82 5.03
N ILE A 178 -5.69 -23.71 6.01
CA ILE A 178 -5.21 -25.07 5.81
C ILE A 178 -6.39 -26.04 5.85
N GLY A 179 -6.61 -26.73 4.72
CA GLY A 179 -7.54 -27.85 4.67
C GLY A 179 -9.02 -27.45 4.80
N ILE A 180 -9.42 -26.29 4.26
CA ILE A 180 -10.83 -25.92 4.11
C ILE A 180 -11.53 -26.92 3.18
N GLY A 181 -10.86 -27.32 2.09
CA GLY A 181 -11.53 -28.07 1.03
C GLY A 181 -12.59 -27.24 0.30
N LEU A 182 -13.47 -27.92 -0.45
CA LEU A 182 -14.47 -27.31 -1.33
C LEU A 182 -15.76 -26.85 -0.62
N ASP A 183 -15.71 -26.46 0.66
CA ASP A 183 -16.91 -25.94 1.34
C ASP A 183 -17.10 -24.45 1.04
N ASP A 184 -18.01 -24.16 0.10
CA ASP A 184 -18.29 -22.80 -0.37
C ASP A 184 -18.87 -21.89 0.72
N ASN A 185 -19.52 -22.42 1.77
CA ASN A 185 -20.01 -21.61 2.89
C ASN A 185 -18.85 -21.07 3.75
N PHE A 186 -17.78 -21.85 3.86
CA PHE A 186 -16.59 -21.46 4.60
C PHE A 186 -15.81 -20.36 3.85
N LYS A 187 -15.74 -20.47 2.51
CA LYS A 187 -15.11 -19.46 1.66
C LYS A 187 -15.77 -18.09 1.80
N GLN A 188 -17.11 -18.03 1.73
CA GLN A 188 -17.86 -16.78 1.92
C GLN A 188 -17.62 -16.14 3.28
N THR A 189 -17.46 -16.96 4.33
CA THR A 189 -17.18 -16.47 5.69
C THR A 189 -15.78 -15.84 5.80
N PHE A 190 -14.81 -16.29 4.99
CA PHE A 190 -13.44 -15.77 5.01
C PHE A 190 -13.14 -14.70 3.96
N GLU A 191 -13.98 -14.54 2.93
CA GLU A 191 -13.86 -13.45 1.93
C GLU A 191 -13.80 -12.06 2.57
N CYS A 192 -14.55 -11.85 3.66
CA CYS A 192 -14.56 -10.58 4.38
C CYS A 192 -13.25 -10.29 5.14
N VAL A 193 -12.50 -11.33 5.50
CA VAL A 193 -11.25 -11.23 6.27
C VAL A 193 -10.12 -10.78 5.35
N GLY A 194 -10.19 -11.12 4.07
CA GLY A 194 -9.27 -10.68 3.03
C GLY A 194 -9.21 -11.70 1.90
N THR A 195 -8.33 -11.45 0.92
CA THR A 195 -7.99 -12.46 -0.09
C THR A 195 -7.32 -13.64 0.61
N PHE A 196 -8.10 -14.70 0.84
CA PHE A 196 -7.58 -15.92 1.46
C PHE A 196 -7.01 -16.86 0.41
N TYR A 197 -6.01 -17.62 0.84
CA TYR A 197 -5.38 -18.63 0.01
C TYR A 197 -5.73 -20.00 0.56
N ASP A 198 -6.62 -20.71 -0.15
CA ASP A 198 -6.92 -22.10 0.12
C ASP A 198 -5.79 -22.97 -0.44
N ALA A 199 -5.02 -23.56 0.47
CA ALA A 199 -4.10 -24.59 0.08
C ALA A 199 -4.86 -25.91 -0.01
N ALA A 200 -5.22 -26.29 -1.22
CA ALA A 200 -5.72 -27.63 -1.51
C ALA A 200 -4.67 -28.70 -1.15
N ASP A 201 -3.39 -28.35 -1.29
CA ASP A 201 -2.23 -29.22 -1.04
C ASP A 201 -1.01 -28.42 -0.50
N GLU A 202 -0.05 -29.14 0.10
CA GLU A 202 1.20 -28.60 0.65
C GLU A 202 2.01 -27.78 -0.36
N ALA A 203 2.09 -28.21 -1.62
CA ALA A 203 2.90 -27.55 -2.65
C ALA A 203 2.28 -26.21 -3.09
N THR A 204 0.95 -26.18 -3.20
CA THR A 204 0.19 -24.95 -3.45
C THR A 204 0.36 -23.96 -2.31
N PHE A 205 0.33 -24.41 -1.05
CA PHE A 205 0.60 -23.55 0.10
C PHE A 205 1.98 -22.90 0.02
N GLU A 206 3.02 -23.72 -0.18
CA GLU A 206 4.41 -23.25 -0.23
C GLU A 206 4.61 -22.22 -1.34
N LYS A 207 4.07 -22.50 -2.53
CA LYS A 207 4.13 -21.59 -3.68
C LYS A 207 3.44 -20.26 -3.39
N VAL A 208 2.20 -20.29 -2.90
CA VAL A 208 1.41 -19.08 -2.69
C VAL A 208 1.96 -18.23 -1.56
N LEU A 209 2.40 -18.86 -0.47
CA LEU A 209 3.05 -18.16 0.63
C LEU A 209 4.35 -17.49 0.17
N GLY A 210 5.15 -18.18 -0.64
CA GLY A 210 6.34 -17.63 -1.28
C GLY A 210 6.02 -16.40 -2.14
N ILE A 211 4.96 -16.47 -2.95
CA ILE A 211 4.50 -15.33 -3.76
C ILE A 211 4.15 -14.16 -2.86
N VAL A 212 3.24 -14.30 -1.89
CA VAL A 212 2.79 -13.19 -1.03
C VAL A 212 3.94 -12.49 -0.32
N ILE A 213 4.95 -13.24 0.07
CA ILE A 213 6.15 -12.69 0.72
C ILE A 213 7.07 -11.98 -0.25
N SER A 214 7.27 -12.54 -1.45
CA SER A 214 7.97 -11.82 -2.52
C SER A 214 7.25 -10.50 -2.79
N GLN A 215 5.93 -10.51 -2.94
CA GLN A 215 5.14 -9.29 -3.14
C GLN A 215 5.28 -8.28 -1.98
N ALA A 216 5.36 -8.78 -0.75
CA ALA A 216 5.55 -7.96 0.43
C ALA A 216 6.91 -7.27 0.47
N LEU A 217 7.97 -7.94 0.00
CA LEU A 217 9.36 -7.48 0.07
C LEU A 217 9.83 -6.79 -1.21
N ASP A 218 9.20 -7.07 -2.34
CA ASP A 218 9.59 -6.53 -3.63
C ASP A 218 9.08 -5.10 -3.77
N ASN A 219 10.02 -4.18 -4.03
CA ASN A 219 9.66 -2.83 -4.42
C ASN A 219 9.03 -2.87 -5.80
N THR A 220 7.80 -2.40 -5.88
CA THR A 220 7.06 -2.35 -7.13
C THR A 220 7.02 -0.92 -7.62
N THR A 221 7.29 -0.76 -8.91
CA THR A 221 7.30 0.57 -9.55
C THR A 221 6.09 0.70 -10.46
N ALA A 222 5.65 1.93 -10.64
CA ALA A 222 4.64 2.29 -11.60
C ALA A 222 5.02 3.58 -12.32
N GLN A 223 4.40 3.79 -13.47
CA GLN A 223 4.32 5.07 -14.14
C GLN A 223 2.87 5.39 -14.46
N VAL A 224 2.55 6.67 -14.56
CA VAL A 224 1.24 7.15 -15.02
C VAL A 224 1.37 7.62 -16.45
N ASN A 225 0.48 7.18 -17.33
CA ASN A 225 0.38 7.66 -18.71
C ASN A 225 -0.93 8.42 -18.86
N LEU A 226 -0.85 9.74 -18.92
CA LEU A 226 -2.00 10.59 -19.22
C LEU A 226 -2.10 10.75 -20.74
N LEU A 227 -3.21 10.27 -21.31
CA LEU A 227 -3.39 10.19 -22.75
C LEU A 227 -4.10 11.44 -23.27
N ASP A 228 -3.54 12.09 -24.29
CA ASP A 228 -4.16 13.23 -24.98
C ASP A 228 -5.37 12.81 -25.85
N GLY A 229 -5.99 13.77 -26.54
CA GLY A 229 -7.13 13.51 -27.44
C GLY A 229 -6.81 12.63 -28.65
N ASN A 230 -5.53 12.39 -28.93
CA ASN A 230 -5.09 11.46 -29.97
C ASN A 230 -4.68 10.08 -29.38
N GLY A 231 -4.78 9.90 -28.07
CA GLY A 231 -4.41 8.69 -27.36
C GLY A 231 -2.90 8.55 -27.06
N PHE A 232 -2.10 9.61 -27.25
CA PHE A 232 -0.67 9.57 -26.96
C PHE A 232 -0.39 10.00 -25.51
N PRO A 233 0.60 9.40 -24.82
CA PRO A 233 0.94 9.73 -23.43
C PRO A 233 1.77 11.02 -23.33
N THR A 234 1.17 12.16 -23.68
CA THR A 234 1.85 13.47 -23.80
C THR A 234 1.39 14.48 -22.75
N GLU A 235 0.31 14.18 -22.03
CA GLU A 235 -0.26 15.09 -21.03
C GLU A 235 0.60 15.12 -19.77
N THR A 236 0.86 16.33 -19.27
CA THR A 236 1.81 16.56 -18.16
C THR A 236 1.48 17.82 -17.36
N ASP A 237 2.29 18.14 -16.36
CA ASP A 237 2.16 19.31 -15.47
C ASP A 237 0.79 19.38 -14.76
N VAL A 238 0.32 18.25 -14.26
CA VAL A 238 -0.93 18.15 -13.50
C VAL A 238 -0.73 17.42 -12.19
N ALA A 239 -1.35 17.91 -11.12
CA ALA A 239 -1.28 17.26 -9.82
C ALA A 239 -2.09 15.95 -9.83
N ILE A 240 -1.53 14.92 -9.21
CA ILE A 240 -2.15 13.60 -9.05
C ILE A 240 -2.11 13.22 -7.57
N SER A 241 -3.23 12.73 -7.07
CA SER A 241 -3.36 12.15 -5.73
C SER A 241 -3.76 10.68 -5.82
N PHE A 242 -3.01 9.80 -5.17
CA PHE A 242 -3.35 8.41 -4.95
C PHE A 242 -3.96 8.22 -3.57
N TYR A 243 -5.10 7.55 -3.52
CA TYR A 243 -5.82 7.21 -2.30
C TYR A 243 -5.85 5.70 -2.13
N ASN A 244 -5.60 5.25 -0.91
CA ASN A 244 -5.87 3.86 -0.54
C ASN A 244 -7.40 3.64 -0.51
N MET A 245 -7.89 2.67 -1.27
CA MET A 245 -9.33 2.43 -1.42
C MET A 245 -10.01 1.96 -0.13
N VAL A 246 -9.26 1.36 0.80
CA VAL A 246 -9.80 0.87 2.06
C VAL A 246 -9.72 1.94 3.13
N SER A 247 -8.52 2.44 3.45
CA SER A 247 -8.34 3.43 4.52
C SER A 247 -8.83 4.83 4.15
N LYS A 248 -9.08 5.08 2.84
CA LYS A 248 -9.44 6.39 2.26
C LYS A 248 -8.41 7.49 2.47
N LYS A 249 -7.25 7.17 3.03
CA LYS A 249 -6.14 8.12 3.23
C LYS A 249 -5.40 8.35 1.92
N VAL A 250 -4.87 9.55 1.79
CA VAL A 250 -3.92 9.90 0.73
C VAL A 250 -2.64 9.09 0.97
N ASP A 251 -2.25 8.31 -0.02
CA ASP A 251 -1.02 7.50 -0.01
C ASP A 251 0.15 8.29 -0.60
N ARG A 252 -0.09 8.93 -1.75
CA ARG A 252 0.94 9.71 -2.46
C ARG A 252 0.31 10.88 -3.20
N GLN A 253 1.02 12.00 -3.23
CA GLN A 253 0.71 13.14 -4.08
C GLN A 253 1.94 13.53 -4.87
N LEU A 254 1.73 13.87 -6.14
CA LEU A 254 2.81 14.26 -7.04
C LEU A 254 2.29 15.19 -8.12
N ILE A 255 3.21 15.91 -8.75
CA ILE A 255 2.95 16.59 -10.01
C ILE A 255 3.45 15.65 -11.10
N HIS A 256 2.58 15.35 -12.06
CA HIS A 256 2.95 14.50 -13.17
C HIS A 256 3.84 15.26 -14.13
N THR A 257 5.09 14.83 -14.28
CA THR A 257 6.07 15.46 -15.18
C THR A 257 6.61 14.46 -16.20
N LEU A 258 6.96 14.96 -17.40
CA LEU A 258 7.63 14.20 -18.45
C LEU A 258 9.08 14.69 -18.58
N ASN A 259 10.01 13.75 -18.74
CA ASN A 259 11.40 14.07 -19.03
C ASN A 259 11.59 14.46 -20.52
N PRO A 260 12.79 14.92 -20.94
CA PRO A 260 13.03 15.32 -22.34
C PRO A 260 12.83 14.22 -23.39
N LYS A 261 12.71 12.95 -22.99
CA LYS A 261 12.39 11.82 -23.88
C LYS A 261 10.89 11.51 -23.93
N GLY A 262 10.05 12.32 -23.27
CA GLY A 262 8.61 12.11 -23.17
C GLY A 262 8.22 10.97 -22.23
N LEU A 263 9.09 10.59 -21.30
CA LEU A 263 8.79 9.53 -20.33
C LEU A 263 8.44 10.13 -18.97
N PRO A 264 7.40 9.61 -18.30
CA PRO A 264 6.99 10.06 -16.98
C PRO A 264 7.93 9.57 -15.87
N ASP A 265 7.81 10.20 -14.70
CA ASP A 265 8.51 9.75 -13.50
C ASP A 265 8.04 8.37 -13.04
N THR A 266 8.98 7.63 -12.46
CA THR A 266 8.72 6.33 -11.84
C THR A 266 8.35 6.53 -10.37
N ILE A 267 7.23 5.94 -9.97
CA ILE A 267 6.69 6.03 -8.61
C ILE A 267 6.67 4.65 -7.96
N TYR A 268 6.83 4.58 -6.66
CA TYR A 268 6.70 3.34 -5.90
C TYR A 268 5.28 3.24 -5.34
N LEU A 269 4.60 2.13 -5.66
CA LEU A 269 3.26 1.81 -5.17
C LEU A 269 3.26 0.41 -4.52
N ASP A 270 2.42 0.24 -3.50
CA ASP A 270 2.29 -1.02 -2.77
C ASP A 270 1.41 -2.01 -3.55
N PRO A 271 1.93 -3.18 -3.96
CA PRO A 271 1.13 -4.18 -4.67
C PRO A 271 0.02 -4.82 -3.82
N LEU A 272 0.05 -4.65 -2.50
CA LEU A 272 -0.95 -5.21 -1.59
C LEU A 272 -2.18 -4.33 -1.41
N VAL A 273 -2.18 -3.12 -1.99
CA VAL A 273 -3.22 -2.10 -1.86
C VAL A 273 -3.88 -1.83 -3.21
N ASN A 274 -5.21 -1.66 -3.20
CA ASN A 274 -5.94 -1.13 -4.33
C ASN A 274 -6.03 0.40 -4.22
N TYR A 275 -5.78 1.09 -5.32
CA TYR A 275 -5.71 2.55 -5.35
C TYR A 275 -6.88 3.16 -6.13
N ARG A 276 -7.29 4.36 -5.69
CA ARG A 276 -7.97 5.35 -6.52
C ARG A 276 -6.98 6.45 -6.85
N MET A 277 -6.85 6.77 -8.13
CA MET A 277 -6.05 7.90 -8.59
C MET A 277 -6.99 9.04 -8.98
N VAL A 278 -6.74 10.24 -8.47
CA VAL A 278 -7.42 11.48 -8.86
C VAL A 278 -6.41 12.38 -9.54
N VAL A 279 -6.73 12.81 -10.76
CA VAL A 279 -5.97 13.79 -11.52
C VAL A 279 -6.71 15.12 -11.43
N HIS A 280 -6.04 16.11 -10.84
CA HIS A 280 -6.59 17.43 -10.56
C HIS A 280 -6.58 18.33 -11.82
N SER A 281 -7.13 17.80 -12.91
CA SER A 281 -7.50 18.58 -14.10
C SER A 281 -8.75 19.41 -13.83
N ILE A 282 -9.15 20.22 -14.81
CA ILE A 282 -10.39 21.00 -14.73
C ILE A 282 -11.34 20.57 -15.87
N PRO A 283 -12.48 19.91 -15.58
CA PRO A 283 -12.83 19.30 -14.28
C PRO A 283 -11.92 18.10 -13.93
N GLU A 284 -12.02 17.58 -12.70
CA GLU A 284 -11.18 16.47 -12.24
C GLU A 284 -11.50 15.16 -12.97
N ARG A 285 -10.50 14.28 -13.07
CA ARG A 285 -10.70 12.89 -13.52
C ARG A 285 -10.23 11.93 -12.44
N GLU A 286 -10.89 10.78 -12.36
CA GLU A 286 -10.51 9.72 -11.44
C GLU A 286 -10.44 8.35 -12.15
N LYS A 287 -9.64 7.47 -11.57
CA LYS A 287 -9.56 6.06 -11.93
C LYS A 287 -9.53 5.23 -10.65
N ASP A 288 -10.57 4.41 -10.48
CA ASP A 288 -10.72 3.52 -9.35
C ASP A 288 -10.14 2.13 -9.59
N ASN A 289 -10.00 1.38 -8.48
CA ASN A 289 -9.66 -0.04 -8.47
C ASN A 289 -8.37 -0.38 -9.23
N ILE A 290 -7.36 0.47 -9.08
CA ILE A 290 -6.03 0.24 -9.66
C ILE A 290 -5.31 -0.81 -8.82
N SER A 291 -5.08 -1.97 -9.41
CA SER A 291 -4.28 -3.06 -8.84
C SER A 291 -2.85 -3.02 -9.41
N ILE A 292 -1.87 -3.26 -8.55
CA ILE A 292 -0.45 -3.21 -8.90
C ILE A 292 0.13 -4.63 -8.93
N SER A 293 0.77 -4.98 -10.05
CA SER A 293 1.46 -6.26 -10.23
C SER A 293 2.82 -6.20 -9.55
N ALA A 294 2.97 -6.98 -8.48
CA ALA A 294 4.17 -7.03 -7.67
C ALA A 294 5.43 -7.43 -8.47
N GLY A 295 6.57 -6.83 -8.11
CA GLY A 295 7.88 -7.17 -8.71
C GLY A 295 8.03 -6.78 -10.17
N ALA A 296 7.05 -6.07 -10.75
CA ALA A 296 7.05 -5.60 -12.12
C ALA A 296 7.00 -4.07 -12.19
N HIS A 297 7.33 -3.51 -13.35
CA HIS A 297 7.02 -2.12 -13.65
C HIS A 297 5.59 -2.02 -14.18
N ASN A 298 4.76 -1.22 -13.53
CA ASN A 298 3.33 -1.08 -13.82
C ASN A 298 3.06 0.18 -14.64
N ILE A 299 2.06 0.12 -15.53
CA ILE A 299 1.65 1.27 -16.33
C ILE A 299 0.19 1.58 -16.02
N ILE A 300 -0.07 2.78 -15.52
CA ILE A 300 -1.41 3.27 -15.19
C ILE A 300 -1.83 4.28 -16.25
N GLY A 301 -2.67 3.87 -17.20
CA GLY A 301 -3.22 4.77 -18.22
C GLY A 301 -4.51 5.48 -17.78
N LEU A 302 -4.64 6.76 -18.11
CA LEU A 302 -5.89 7.52 -17.97
C LEU A 302 -6.05 8.50 -19.14
N GLU A 303 -7.23 8.55 -19.75
CA GLU A 303 -7.55 9.55 -20.78
C GLU A 303 -7.74 10.93 -20.15
N LEU A 304 -6.97 11.89 -20.64
CA LEU A 304 -6.97 13.26 -20.17
C LEU A 304 -6.80 14.26 -21.33
N PRO A 305 -7.65 14.22 -22.37
CA PRO A 305 -7.56 15.19 -23.46
C PRO A 305 -7.73 16.60 -22.91
N ARG A 306 -6.70 17.44 -22.98
CA ARG A 306 -6.77 18.83 -22.53
C ARG A 306 -6.52 19.81 -23.66
N GLY A 307 -7.13 20.97 -23.52
CA GLY A 307 -6.99 22.10 -24.41
C GLY A 307 -6.83 23.40 -23.63
N SER A 308 -6.15 24.34 -24.25
CA SER A 308 -5.92 25.67 -23.67
C SER A 308 -7.02 26.63 -24.12
N LEU A 309 -7.75 27.20 -23.15
CA LEU A 309 -8.68 28.28 -23.37
C LEU A 309 -8.04 29.61 -22.93
N ARG A 310 -7.92 30.54 -23.88
CA ARG A 310 -7.42 31.90 -23.63
C ARG A 310 -8.54 32.91 -23.75
N LEU A 311 -8.82 33.61 -22.66
CA LEU A 311 -9.73 34.75 -22.66
C LEU A 311 -8.94 36.02 -23.00
N VAL A 312 -9.46 36.85 -23.90
CA VAL A 312 -8.76 38.06 -24.37
C VAL A 312 -9.69 39.26 -24.25
N ASN A 313 -9.23 40.33 -23.60
CA ASN A 313 -9.89 41.63 -23.61
C ASN A 313 -9.09 42.59 -24.49
N PRO A 314 -9.49 42.80 -25.75
CA PRO A 314 -8.71 43.62 -26.69
C PRO A 314 -8.72 45.12 -26.37
N GLN A 315 -9.62 45.60 -25.50
CA GLN A 315 -9.84 47.04 -25.31
C GLN A 315 -9.16 47.64 -24.07
N ARG A 316 -8.63 46.84 -23.12
CA ARG A 316 -7.94 47.36 -21.91
C ARG A 316 -6.85 46.41 -21.43
N VAL A 317 -5.61 46.89 -21.41
CA VAL A 317 -4.42 46.16 -20.92
C VAL A 317 -4.28 46.21 -19.39
N ASN A 318 -4.96 47.15 -18.71
CA ASN A 318 -4.71 47.46 -17.27
C ASN A 318 -5.90 47.21 -16.32
N ASN A 319 -6.95 46.51 -16.74
CA ASN A 319 -8.04 46.11 -15.83
C ASN A 319 -7.91 44.62 -15.52
N ASP A 320 -7.14 44.29 -14.49
CA ASP A 320 -6.90 42.93 -13.99
C ASP A 320 -8.12 42.31 -13.26
N GLU A 321 -9.28 42.97 -13.31
CA GLU A 321 -10.48 42.58 -12.55
C GLU A 321 -11.55 41.84 -13.38
N LEU A 322 -11.45 41.82 -14.71
CA LEU A 322 -12.45 41.14 -15.54
C LEU A 322 -12.19 39.63 -15.53
N ALA A 323 -13.18 38.87 -15.08
CA ALA A 323 -13.12 37.41 -15.01
C ALA A 323 -14.36 36.77 -15.64
N ALA A 324 -14.24 35.50 -16.01
CA ALA A 324 -15.38 34.68 -16.39
C ALA A 324 -15.46 33.45 -15.46
N LEU A 325 -16.68 33.17 -15.00
CA LEU A 325 -17.01 31.88 -14.40
C LEU A 325 -17.22 30.86 -15.52
N ILE A 326 -16.57 29.72 -15.39
CA ILE A 326 -16.62 28.61 -16.35
C ILE A 326 -17.50 27.51 -15.77
N TYR A 327 -18.46 27.03 -16.55
CA TYR A 327 -19.39 25.97 -16.17
C TYR A 327 -19.30 24.80 -17.14
N VAL A 328 -19.47 23.60 -16.61
CA VAL A 328 -19.84 22.43 -17.43
C VAL A 328 -21.34 22.55 -17.75
N PRO A 329 -21.78 22.27 -18.99
CA PRO A 329 -23.19 22.30 -19.34
C PRO A 329 -24.03 21.46 -18.37
N ASP A 330 -25.20 21.98 -18.02
CA ASP A 330 -26.15 21.39 -17.05
C ASP A 330 -25.69 21.38 -15.57
N GLU A 331 -24.50 21.89 -15.26
CA GLU A 331 -24.04 22.09 -13.88
C GLU A 331 -24.30 23.52 -13.39
N ASN A 332 -24.92 23.64 -12.20
CA ASN A 332 -25.23 24.94 -11.60
C ASN A 332 -24.07 25.53 -10.78
N ARG A 333 -22.88 24.93 -10.80
CA ARG A 333 -21.72 25.39 -10.06
C ARG A 333 -20.56 25.66 -11.02
N PRO A 334 -19.86 26.80 -10.88
CA PRO A 334 -18.70 27.06 -11.70
C PRO A 334 -17.57 26.12 -11.29
N ILE A 335 -16.90 25.56 -12.29
CA ILE A 335 -15.73 24.69 -12.10
C ILE A 335 -14.43 25.49 -11.99
N HIS A 336 -14.43 26.74 -12.50
CA HIS A 336 -13.26 27.62 -12.43
C HIS A 336 -13.65 29.09 -12.61
N LEU A 337 -12.86 30.00 -12.01
CA LEU A 337 -12.90 31.44 -12.26
C LEU A 337 -11.64 31.82 -13.05
N GLN A 338 -11.80 32.15 -14.33
CA GLN A 338 -10.69 32.52 -15.20
C GLN A 338 -10.61 34.03 -15.42
N GLN A 339 -9.44 34.60 -15.17
CA GLN A 339 -9.18 36.01 -15.47
C GLN A 339 -9.03 36.25 -16.98
N PHE A 340 -9.49 37.39 -17.48
CA PHE A 340 -9.20 37.79 -18.86
C PHE A 340 -7.71 38.02 -19.06
N ASN A 341 -7.24 37.87 -20.30
CA ASN A 341 -5.83 37.90 -20.69
C ASN A 341 -4.97 36.76 -20.10
N SER A 342 -5.59 35.78 -19.43
CA SER A 342 -4.93 34.55 -18.98
C SER A 342 -5.22 33.38 -19.92
N SER A 343 -4.37 32.35 -19.83
CA SER A 343 -4.57 31.06 -20.48
C SER A 343 -4.70 29.98 -19.42
N GLN A 344 -5.69 29.10 -19.56
CA GLN A 344 -5.95 28.02 -18.62
C GLN A 344 -6.20 26.71 -19.38
N GLN A 345 -5.72 25.61 -18.83
CA GLN A 345 -5.95 24.27 -19.38
C GLN A 345 -7.26 23.71 -18.82
N TYR A 346 -8.10 23.18 -19.70
CA TYR A 346 -9.34 22.47 -19.39
C TYR A 346 -9.35 21.13 -20.10
N LEU A 347 -10.13 20.18 -19.61
CA LEU A 347 -10.46 18.99 -20.39
C LEU A 347 -11.19 19.38 -21.67
N GLU A 348 -10.98 18.63 -22.73
CA GLU A 348 -11.72 18.81 -23.97
C GLU A 348 -13.22 18.64 -23.74
N GLY A 349 -14.00 19.61 -24.18
CA GLY A 349 -15.44 19.65 -23.95
C GLY A 349 -16.07 20.97 -24.34
N LYS A 350 -17.37 21.08 -24.07
CA LYS A 350 -18.13 22.33 -24.17
C LYS A 350 -18.22 22.94 -22.78
N TYR A 351 -18.15 24.26 -22.71
CA TYR A 351 -18.24 25.03 -21.48
C TYR A 351 -19.10 26.27 -21.70
N ASP A 352 -19.89 26.62 -20.69
CA ASP A 352 -20.63 27.87 -20.64
C ASP A 352 -19.81 28.91 -19.85
N LEU A 353 -19.82 30.15 -20.34
CA LEU A 353 -19.06 31.25 -19.75
C LEU A 353 -19.99 32.37 -19.30
N GLU A 354 -19.86 32.74 -18.02
CA GLU A 354 -20.54 33.91 -17.44
C GLU A 354 -19.49 34.97 -17.12
N ILE A 355 -19.54 36.11 -17.82
CA ILE A 355 -18.60 37.21 -17.66
C ILE A 355 -19.06 38.10 -16.50
N LEU A 356 -18.17 38.39 -15.56
CA LEU A 356 -18.42 39.20 -14.36
C LEU A 356 -18.29 40.70 -14.60
#